data_AF-A0A0B3AR17-F1
#
_entry.id   AF-A0A0B3AR17-F1
#
_cell.length_a   1.000
_cell.length_b   1.000
_cell.length_c   1.000
_cell.angle_alpha   90.00
_cell.angle_beta   90.00
_cell.angle_gamma   90.00
#
_symmetry.space_group_name_H-M   'P 1'
#
loop_
_entity.id
_entity.type
_entity.pdbx_description
1 polymer ?
#
loop_
_entity_poly.entity_id
_entity_poly.type
_entity_poly.pdbx_seq_one_letter_code
_entity_poly.pdbx_strand_id
1 'polypeptide(L)'
;MRSKTLSLMMALVALGVLLASCSQQRITSYDTGVAQLATIQNKYGVDFQQSPPGADSIASLSAETVALKRKVVENDDMKPLLLLFDYRINTLDADRLLIEGFQWGAASTTEPGFGCKKGSERILNSSRLRNESANAGLAAAESLRQFVNGYPEKAAALNLTQRTILSLTTTYAVVQKQAEKDHRIIMGFCVEHAAEVVVDGETITNRPGEDGQAGQQSS
;
A
#
# COMPACT_ATOMS: atom_id res chain seq x y z
N MET A 1 -49.36 -41.03 6.03
CA MET A 1 -49.46 -39.62 5.58
C MET A 1 -48.53 -38.63 6.31
N ARG A 2 -47.48 -39.06 7.05
CA ARG A 2 -46.59 -38.16 7.84
C ARG A 2 -45.28 -37.74 7.15
N SER A 3 -44.89 -38.38 6.05
CA SER A 3 -43.59 -38.15 5.38
C SER A 3 -43.59 -36.92 4.46
N LYS A 4 -44.71 -36.59 3.81
CA LYS A 4 -44.80 -35.47 2.86
C LYS A 4 -44.75 -34.10 3.54
N THR A 5 -45.30 -33.96 4.75
CA THR A 5 -45.30 -32.70 5.50
C THR A 5 -43.94 -32.37 6.10
N LEU A 6 -43.17 -33.39 6.53
CA LEU A 6 -41.81 -33.21 7.07
C LEU A 6 -40.82 -32.78 5.98
N SER A 7 -40.95 -33.35 4.78
CA SER A 7 -40.11 -32.98 3.62
C SER A 7 -40.42 -31.56 3.13
N LEU A 8 -41.69 -31.15 3.13
CA LEU A 8 -42.09 -29.79 2.77
C LEU A 8 -41.58 -28.75 3.79
N MET A 9 -41.63 -29.06 5.09
CA MET A 9 -41.09 -28.19 6.13
C MET A 9 -39.57 -28.04 6.06
N MET A 10 -38.83 -29.14 5.80
CA MET A 10 -37.37 -29.04 5.62
C MET A 10 -36.99 -28.26 4.35
N ALA A 11 -37.75 -28.39 3.27
CA ALA A 11 -37.55 -27.59 2.06
C ALA A 11 -37.82 -26.09 2.31
N LEU A 12 -38.86 -25.75 3.09
CA LEU A 12 -39.17 -24.36 3.45
C LEU A 12 -38.14 -23.76 4.41
N VAL A 13 -37.61 -24.53 5.36
CA VAL A 13 -36.50 -24.08 6.24
C VAL A 13 -35.22 -23.90 5.43
N ALA A 14 -34.89 -24.82 4.51
CA ALA A 14 -33.74 -24.67 3.64
C ALA A 14 -33.86 -23.45 2.71
N LEU A 15 -35.06 -23.19 2.16
CA LEU A 15 -35.32 -22.01 1.35
C LEU A 15 -35.28 -20.71 2.18
N GLY A 16 -35.75 -20.74 3.43
CA GLY A 16 -35.65 -19.62 4.37
C GLY A 16 -34.20 -19.30 4.78
N VAL A 17 -33.37 -20.33 4.98
CA VAL A 17 -31.93 -20.17 5.28
C VAL A 17 -31.16 -19.68 4.05
N LEU A 18 -31.52 -20.13 2.84
CA LEU A 18 -30.94 -19.65 1.58
C LEU A 18 -31.34 -18.20 1.24
N LEU A 19 -32.57 -17.78 1.55
CA LEU A 19 -33.02 -16.40 1.35
C LEU A 19 -32.41 -15.44 2.38
N ALA A 20 -32.20 -15.90 3.63
CA ALA A 20 -31.53 -15.10 4.66
C ALA A 20 -30.02 -14.93 4.40
N SER A 21 -29.38 -15.87 3.69
CA SER A 21 -27.95 -15.82 3.35
C SER A 21 -27.63 -15.12 2.02
N CYS A 22 -28.64 -14.59 1.32
CA CYS A 22 -28.47 -13.92 0.01
C CYS A 22 -28.91 -12.45 -0.04
N SER A 23 -29.18 -11.82 1.11
CA SER A 23 -29.25 -10.36 1.17
C SER A 23 -27.90 -9.81 1.65
N GLN A 24 -26.95 -9.72 0.72
CA GLN A 24 -25.75 -8.91 0.94
C GLN A 24 -26.25 -7.46 1.11
N GLN A 25 -26.41 -7.03 2.36
CA GLN A 25 -26.96 -5.72 2.70
C GLN A 25 -26.06 -4.66 2.06
N ARG A 26 -26.57 -4.06 0.97
CA ARG A 26 -25.85 -3.03 0.22
C ARG A 26 -25.81 -1.75 1.04
N ILE A 27 -24.72 -1.01 0.89
CA ILE A 27 -24.59 0.33 1.47
C ILE A 27 -25.18 1.32 0.48
N THR A 28 -26.31 1.91 0.86
CA THR A 28 -27.08 2.84 0.04
C THR A 28 -27.01 4.29 0.54
N SER A 29 -26.35 4.54 1.67
CA SER A 29 -26.14 5.89 2.19
C SER A 29 -24.71 6.09 2.71
N TYR A 30 -24.23 7.33 2.57
CA TYR A 30 -22.90 7.75 3.02
C TYR A 30 -22.71 7.50 4.52
N ASP A 31 -23.66 7.94 5.35
CA ASP A 31 -23.56 7.83 6.81
C ASP A 31 -23.51 6.37 7.29
N THR A 32 -24.28 5.49 6.63
CA THR A 32 -24.24 4.05 6.90
C THR A 32 -22.86 3.47 6.57
N GLY A 33 -22.29 3.87 5.43
CA GLY A 33 -20.96 3.43 5.01
C GLY A 33 -19.86 3.89 5.97
N VAL A 34 -19.90 5.16 6.37
CA VAL A 34 -18.96 5.72 7.36
C VAL A 34 -19.08 5.02 8.69
N ALA A 35 -20.29 4.78 9.19
CA ALA A 35 -20.50 4.09 10.47
C ALA A 35 -19.98 2.65 10.45
N GLN A 36 -20.20 1.91 9.35
CA GLN A 36 -19.66 0.56 9.19
C GLN A 36 -18.13 0.56 9.09
N LEU A 37 -17.54 1.52 8.36
CA LEU A 37 -16.10 1.68 8.29
C LEU A 37 -15.50 2.04 9.66
N ALA A 38 -16.12 2.95 10.41
CA ALA A 38 -15.72 3.27 11.79
C ALA A 38 -15.80 2.04 12.71
N THR A 39 -16.84 1.20 12.55
CA THR A 39 -16.98 -0.04 13.32
C THR A 39 -15.84 -1.01 13.07
N ILE A 40 -15.48 -1.21 11.80
CA ILE A 40 -14.35 -2.07 11.42
C ILE A 40 -13.04 -1.48 11.98
N GLN A 41 -12.80 -0.18 11.85
CA GLN A 41 -11.57 0.44 12.36
C GLN A 41 -11.45 0.33 13.89
N ASN A 42 -12.55 0.53 14.62
CA ASN A 42 -12.60 0.41 16.08
C ASN A 42 -12.29 -1.00 16.58
N LYS A 43 -12.61 -2.06 15.81
CA LYS A 43 -12.19 -3.44 16.12
C LYS A 43 -10.67 -3.57 16.26
N TYR A 44 -9.92 -2.73 15.55
CA TYR A 44 -8.46 -2.67 15.58
C TYR A 44 -7.91 -1.53 16.45
N GLY A 45 -8.77 -0.78 17.14
CA GLY A 45 -8.37 0.32 18.03
C GLY A 45 -7.81 1.54 17.31
N VAL A 46 -8.22 1.80 16.07
CA VAL A 46 -7.71 2.90 15.24
C VAL A 46 -8.84 3.72 14.63
N ASP A 47 -8.52 4.94 14.20
CA ASP A 47 -9.39 5.80 13.39
C ASP A 47 -8.96 5.86 11.91
N PHE A 48 -9.50 6.82 11.17
CA PHE A 48 -9.22 7.04 9.75
C PHE A 48 -7.77 7.47 9.44
N GLN A 49 -7.06 8.04 10.41
CA GLN A 49 -5.71 8.60 10.26
C GLN A 49 -4.63 7.67 10.81
N GLN A 50 -5.02 6.61 11.52
CA GLN A 50 -4.12 5.69 12.19
C GLN A 50 -4.14 4.33 11.52
N SER A 51 -3.03 3.60 11.60
CA SER A 51 -2.96 2.19 11.20
C SER A 51 -2.69 1.31 12.41
N PRO A 52 -3.27 0.11 12.46
CA PRO A 52 -3.03 -0.79 13.59
C PRO A 52 -1.57 -1.24 13.61
N PRO A 53 -1.05 -1.62 14.78
CA PRO A 53 0.32 -2.09 14.86
C PRO A 53 0.47 -3.45 14.16
N GLY A 54 1.48 -3.55 13.30
CA GLY A 54 1.91 -4.78 12.65
C GLY A 54 1.24 -5.10 11.32
N ALA A 55 2.02 -5.71 10.41
CA ALA A 55 1.60 -5.99 9.03
C ALA A 55 0.31 -6.84 8.93
N ASP A 56 0.15 -7.86 9.80
CA ASP A 56 -1.01 -8.75 9.77
C ASP A 56 -2.33 -8.06 10.13
N SER A 57 -2.30 -7.20 11.15
CA SER A 57 -3.46 -6.41 11.56
C SER A 57 -3.86 -5.41 10.48
N ILE A 58 -2.86 -4.79 9.84
CA ILE A 58 -3.07 -3.88 8.71
C ILE A 58 -3.68 -4.62 7.52
N ALA A 59 -3.14 -5.80 7.17
CA ALA A 59 -3.65 -6.63 6.08
C ALA A 59 -5.10 -7.07 6.32
N SER A 60 -5.42 -7.46 7.56
CA SER A 60 -6.78 -7.86 7.95
C SER A 60 -7.77 -6.70 7.84
N LEU A 61 -7.39 -5.51 8.35
CA LEU A 61 -8.20 -4.31 8.24
C LEU A 61 -8.37 -3.86 6.78
N SER A 62 -7.32 -3.93 5.96
CA SER A 62 -7.39 -3.64 4.51
C SER A 62 -8.38 -4.58 3.82
N ALA A 63 -8.31 -5.89 4.09
CA ALA A 63 -9.23 -6.87 3.52
C ALA A 63 -10.70 -6.63 3.92
N GLU A 64 -10.96 -6.34 5.20
CA GLU A 64 -12.32 -6.00 5.68
C GLU A 64 -12.83 -4.69 5.05
N THR A 65 -11.95 -3.70 4.86
CA THR A 65 -12.26 -2.43 4.20
C THR A 65 -12.60 -2.62 2.72
N VAL A 66 -11.82 -3.43 1.99
CA VAL A 66 -12.10 -3.82 0.60
C VAL A 66 -13.43 -4.59 0.50
N ALA A 67 -13.67 -5.53 1.40
CA ALA A 67 -14.92 -6.29 1.43
C ALA A 67 -16.14 -5.39 1.69
N LEU A 68 -15.97 -4.36 2.54
CA LEU A 68 -17.01 -3.37 2.79
C LEU A 68 -17.24 -2.46 1.57
N LYS A 69 -16.17 -1.97 0.93
CA LYS A 69 -16.25 -1.16 -0.30
C LYS A 69 -17.07 -1.86 -1.39
N ARG A 70 -16.90 -3.18 -1.57
CA ARG A 70 -17.65 -3.98 -2.55
C ARG A 70 -19.17 -4.03 -2.32
N LYS A 71 -19.65 -3.63 -1.14
CA LYS A 71 -21.08 -3.57 -0.81
C LYS A 71 -21.71 -2.22 -1.15
N VAL A 72 -20.91 -1.22 -1.50
CA VAL A 72 -21.38 0.13 -1.84
C VAL A 72 -22.09 0.12 -3.18
N VAL A 73 -23.25 0.78 -3.27
CA VAL A 73 -23.90 1.03 -4.55
C VAL A 73 -23.12 2.10 -5.31
N GLU A 74 -22.71 1.81 -6.54
CA GLU A 74 -21.98 2.77 -7.36
C GLU A 74 -22.95 3.80 -7.97
N ASN A 75 -22.94 5.01 -7.41
CA ASN A 75 -23.62 6.20 -7.92
C ASN A 75 -22.90 7.47 -7.44
N ASP A 76 -23.31 8.64 -7.95
CA ASP A 76 -22.67 9.92 -7.62
C ASP A 76 -22.78 10.29 -6.13
N ASP A 77 -23.88 9.94 -5.47
CA ASP A 77 -24.09 10.19 -4.03
C ASP A 77 -23.10 9.41 -3.16
N MET A 78 -22.63 8.25 -3.65
CA MET A 78 -21.69 7.38 -2.95
C MET A 78 -20.22 7.69 -3.28
N LYS A 79 -19.94 8.54 -4.27
CA LYS A 79 -18.59 9.00 -4.59
C LYS A 79 -17.77 9.48 -3.37
N PRO A 80 -18.28 10.29 -2.43
CA PRO A 80 -17.52 10.67 -1.22
C PRO A 80 -17.12 9.45 -0.37
N LEU A 81 -18.00 8.45 -0.27
CA LEU A 81 -17.73 7.23 0.49
C LEU A 81 -16.67 6.38 -0.22
N LEU A 82 -16.74 6.26 -1.54
CA LEU A 82 -15.75 5.52 -2.35
C LEU A 82 -14.34 6.14 -2.22
N LEU A 83 -14.24 7.47 -2.27
CA LEU A 83 -12.97 8.18 -2.06
C LEU A 83 -12.41 7.94 -0.66
N LEU A 84 -13.26 7.89 0.37
CA LEU A 84 -12.86 7.59 1.74
C LEU A 84 -12.34 6.14 1.87
N PHE A 85 -13.00 5.18 1.21
CA PHE A 85 -12.51 3.80 1.12
C PHE A 85 -11.16 3.72 0.41
N ASP A 86 -11.00 4.40 -0.72
CA ASP A 86 -9.74 4.41 -1.47
C ASP A 86 -8.59 5.02 -0.67
N TYR A 87 -8.85 6.15 -0.01
CA TYR A 87 -7.91 6.74 0.94
C TYR A 87 -7.49 5.72 2.00
N ARG A 88 -8.45 5.01 2.61
CA ARG A 88 -8.16 4.09 3.71
C ARG A 88 -7.39 2.86 3.24
N ILE A 89 -7.82 2.23 2.16
CA ILE A 89 -7.16 1.04 1.59
C ILE A 89 -5.72 1.38 1.20
N ASN A 90 -5.52 2.49 0.46
CA ASN A 90 -4.19 2.89 0.01
C ASN A 90 -3.26 3.27 1.18
N THR A 91 -3.80 3.88 2.25
CA THR A 91 -3.01 4.18 3.46
C THR A 91 -2.55 2.90 4.16
N LEU A 92 -3.47 1.93 4.32
CA LEU A 92 -3.15 0.63 4.93
C LEU A 92 -2.13 -0.15 4.09
N ASP A 93 -2.30 -0.18 2.78
CA ASP A 93 -1.37 -0.85 1.89
C ASP A 93 0.02 -0.20 1.94
N ALA A 94 0.07 1.14 1.98
CA ALA A 94 1.31 1.89 2.12
C ALA A 94 2.02 1.57 3.43
N ASP A 95 1.32 1.56 4.56
CA ASP A 95 1.90 1.27 5.88
C ASP A 95 2.37 -0.19 5.98
N ARG A 96 1.61 -1.15 5.44
CA ARG A 96 2.01 -2.56 5.39
C ARG A 96 3.32 -2.72 4.61
N LEU A 97 3.38 -2.17 3.40
CA LEU A 97 4.56 -2.23 2.54
C LEU A 97 5.77 -1.50 3.17
N LEU A 98 5.53 -0.44 3.93
CA LEU A 98 6.59 0.27 4.65
C LEU A 98 7.21 -0.62 5.72
N ILE A 99 6.37 -1.27 6.54
CA ILE A 99 6.82 -2.23 7.57
C ILE A 99 7.62 -3.37 6.93
N GLU A 100 7.09 -3.97 5.85
CA GLU A 100 7.76 -5.04 5.12
C GLU A 100 9.09 -4.57 4.50
N GLY A 101 9.14 -3.34 3.97
CA GLY A 101 10.35 -2.74 3.44
C GLY A 101 11.43 -2.53 4.51
N PHE A 102 11.05 -2.33 5.76
CA PHE A 102 11.96 -2.16 6.90
C PHE A 102 12.12 -3.42 7.76
N GLN A 103 11.70 -4.61 7.29
CA GLN A 103 11.80 -5.84 8.07
C GLN A 103 13.24 -6.24 8.49
N TRP A 104 14.27 -5.71 7.83
CA TRP A 104 15.68 -5.90 8.19
C TRP A 104 16.29 -4.75 9.00
N GLY A 105 15.47 -3.80 9.47
CA GLY A 105 15.91 -2.65 10.26
C GLY A 105 16.90 -1.77 9.50
N ALA A 106 18.01 -1.39 10.14
CA ALA A 106 19.04 -0.54 9.53
C ALA A 106 19.61 -1.15 8.22
N ALA A 107 19.66 -2.47 8.11
CA ALA A 107 20.18 -3.19 6.94
C ALA A 107 19.25 -3.14 5.71
N SER A 108 18.08 -2.49 5.82
CA SER A 108 17.19 -2.20 4.70
C SER A 108 17.66 -1.02 3.82
N THR A 109 18.67 -0.28 4.26
CA THR A 109 19.14 0.95 3.60
C THR A 109 20.65 0.92 3.37
N THR A 110 21.13 1.86 2.56
CA THR A 110 22.57 2.03 2.33
C THR A 110 23.28 2.85 3.41
N GLU A 111 22.54 3.52 4.31
CA GLU A 111 23.09 4.48 5.28
C GLU A 111 24.12 3.88 6.26
N PRO A 112 23.92 2.67 6.81
CA PRO A 112 24.90 2.04 7.70
C PRO A 112 26.11 1.43 6.98
N GLY A 113 26.14 1.50 5.64
CA GLY A 113 27.07 0.75 4.80
C GLY A 113 26.55 -0.65 4.43
N PHE A 114 27.01 -1.19 3.30
CA PHE A 114 26.54 -2.46 2.75
C PHE A 114 27.67 -3.23 2.06
N GLY A 115 27.50 -4.55 1.93
CA GLY A 115 28.36 -5.41 1.12
C GLY A 115 27.60 -6.01 -0.07
N CYS A 116 28.24 -6.07 -1.24
CA CYS A 116 27.57 -6.46 -2.48
C CYS A 116 27.12 -7.93 -2.57
N LYS A 117 27.60 -8.83 -1.70
CA LYS A 117 27.23 -10.25 -1.74
C LYS A 117 25.85 -10.58 -1.15
N LYS A 118 25.51 -10.02 0.01
CA LYS A 118 24.24 -10.32 0.72
C LYS A 118 23.47 -9.07 1.14
N GLY A 119 24.12 -7.92 1.18
CA GLY A 119 23.49 -6.65 1.56
C GLY A 119 22.72 -6.03 0.39
N SER A 120 23.24 -6.17 -0.83
CA SER A 120 22.65 -5.62 -2.06
C SER A 120 21.21 -6.10 -2.28
N GLU A 121 20.97 -7.40 -2.28
CA GLU A 121 19.64 -7.97 -2.51
C GLU A 121 18.60 -7.52 -1.48
N ARG A 122 18.98 -7.46 -0.20
CA ARG A 122 18.08 -7.01 0.87
C ARG A 122 17.71 -5.55 0.70
N ILE A 123 18.69 -4.70 0.38
CA ILE A 123 18.48 -3.27 0.15
C ILE A 123 17.67 -3.05 -1.13
N LEU A 124 17.90 -3.82 -2.19
CA LEU A 124 17.10 -3.76 -3.42
C LEU A 124 15.65 -4.15 -3.17
N ASN A 125 15.39 -5.25 -2.45
CA ASN A 125 14.03 -5.65 -2.11
C ASN A 125 13.36 -4.64 -1.16
N SER A 126 14.08 -4.15 -0.16
CA SER A 126 13.60 -3.07 0.71
C SER A 126 13.24 -1.82 -0.08
N SER A 127 14.12 -1.38 -0.98
CA SER A 127 13.90 -0.22 -1.82
C SER A 127 12.66 -0.40 -2.70
N ARG A 128 12.47 -1.58 -3.30
CA ARG A 128 11.28 -1.88 -4.10
C ARG A 128 10.01 -1.73 -3.27
N LEU A 129 9.95 -2.37 -2.10
CA LEU A 129 8.80 -2.32 -1.20
C LEU A 129 8.53 -0.90 -0.68
N ARG A 130 9.56 -0.14 -0.32
CA ARG A 130 9.42 1.27 0.08
C ARG A 130 8.93 2.16 -1.05
N ASN A 131 9.35 1.90 -2.29
CA ASN A 131 8.83 2.64 -3.45
C ASN A 131 7.36 2.29 -3.74
N GLU A 132 6.98 1.01 -3.63
CA GLU A 132 5.58 0.58 -3.73
C GLU A 132 4.72 1.20 -2.61
N SER A 133 5.24 1.23 -1.38
CA SER A 133 4.63 1.93 -0.25
C SER A 133 4.40 3.40 -0.56
N ALA A 134 5.41 4.09 -1.11
CA ALA A 134 5.27 5.49 -1.49
C ALA A 134 4.20 5.71 -2.58
N ASN A 135 4.14 4.86 -3.60
CA ASN A 135 3.11 4.95 -4.64
C ASN A 135 1.70 4.79 -4.05
N ALA A 136 1.49 3.81 -3.18
CA ALA A 136 0.23 3.61 -2.48
C ALA A 136 -0.11 4.83 -1.61
N GLY A 137 0.85 5.35 -0.86
CA GLY A 137 0.66 6.51 0.01
C GLY A 137 0.34 7.81 -0.73
N LEU A 138 0.95 8.03 -1.90
CA LEU A 138 0.61 9.14 -2.79
C LEU A 138 -0.79 8.98 -3.41
N ALA A 139 -1.19 7.76 -3.77
CA ALA A 139 -2.55 7.48 -4.21
C ALA A 139 -3.58 7.72 -3.09
N ALA A 140 -3.24 7.39 -1.83
CA ALA A 140 -4.07 7.71 -0.67
C ALA A 140 -4.23 9.23 -0.51
N ALA A 141 -3.14 9.99 -0.62
CA ALA A 141 -3.17 11.45 -0.56
C ALA A 141 -4.04 12.05 -1.68
N GLU A 142 -4.02 11.46 -2.87
CA GLU A 142 -4.86 11.89 -3.99
C GLU A 142 -6.35 11.66 -3.73
N SER A 143 -6.72 10.46 -3.30
CA SER A 143 -8.11 10.16 -2.92
C SER A 143 -8.60 11.09 -1.81
N LEU A 144 -7.75 11.35 -0.81
CA LEU A 144 -8.07 12.27 0.28
C LEU A 144 -8.21 13.71 -0.21
N ARG A 145 -7.35 14.16 -1.14
CA ARG A 145 -7.44 15.49 -1.75
C ARG A 145 -8.76 15.68 -2.49
N GLN A 146 -9.17 14.69 -3.28
CA GLN A 146 -10.47 14.72 -3.96
C GLN A 146 -11.63 14.73 -2.96
N PHE A 147 -11.54 13.97 -1.87
CA PHE A 147 -12.56 13.95 -0.82
C PHE A 147 -12.67 15.30 -0.09
N VAL A 148 -11.56 15.85 0.39
CA VAL A 148 -11.52 17.13 1.13
C VAL A 148 -11.97 18.29 0.26
N ASN A 149 -11.53 18.35 -1.01
CA ASN A 149 -11.90 19.44 -1.91
C ASN A 149 -13.34 19.31 -2.44
N GLY A 150 -13.79 18.10 -2.72
CA GLY A 150 -15.13 17.84 -3.26
C GLY A 150 -16.23 17.85 -2.21
N TYR A 151 -15.91 17.50 -0.96
CA TYR A 151 -16.89 17.27 0.12
C TYR A 151 -16.39 17.81 1.47
N PRO A 152 -16.11 19.11 1.59
CA PRO A 152 -15.43 19.69 2.75
C PRO A 152 -16.18 19.49 4.08
N GLU A 153 -17.51 19.55 4.10
CA GLU A 153 -18.31 19.33 5.31
C GLU A 153 -18.18 17.88 5.82
N LYS A 154 -18.19 16.91 4.90
CA LYS A 154 -18.00 15.49 5.20
C LYS A 154 -16.58 15.22 5.70
N ALA A 155 -15.58 15.87 5.11
CA ALA A 155 -14.20 15.79 5.56
C ALA A 155 -14.00 16.39 6.96
N ALA A 156 -14.61 17.55 7.22
CA ALA A 156 -14.57 18.19 8.54
C ALA A 156 -15.18 17.30 9.63
N ALA A 157 -16.29 16.61 9.34
CA ALA A 157 -16.92 15.67 10.27
C ALA A 157 -16.02 14.49 10.66
N LEU A 158 -15.02 14.16 9.84
CA LEU A 158 -14.04 13.08 10.08
C LEU A 158 -12.68 13.62 10.53
N ASN A 159 -12.54 14.92 10.79
CA ASN A 159 -11.28 15.59 11.10
C ASN A 159 -10.18 15.35 10.03
N LEU A 160 -10.59 15.21 8.77
CA LEU A 160 -9.71 15.04 7.63
C LEU A 160 -9.46 16.40 6.98
N THR A 161 -8.20 16.82 6.92
CA THR A 161 -7.85 18.21 6.59
C THR A 161 -6.78 18.30 5.50
N GLN A 162 -6.57 19.51 4.97
CA GLN A 162 -5.41 19.82 4.10
C GLN A 162 -4.08 19.50 4.77
N ARG A 163 -3.99 19.59 6.10
CA ARG A 163 -2.79 19.19 6.85
C ARG A 163 -2.56 17.69 6.77
N THR A 164 -3.61 16.88 6.82
CA THR A 164 -3.52 15.41 6.66
C THR A 164 -3.00 15.06 5.27
N ILE A 165 -3.51 15.73 4.22
CA ILE A 165 -3.04 15.57 2.84
C ILE A 165 -1.54 15.92 2.74
N LEU A 166 -1.15 17.09 3.23
CA LEU A 166 0.25 17.54 3.20
C LEU A 166 1.17 16.55 3.93
N SER A 167 0.75 16.07 5.10
CA SER A 167 1.50 15.08 5.87
C SER A 167 1.73 13.79 5.09
N LEU A 168 0.70 13.24 4.44
CA LEU A 168 0.81 12.03 3.63
C LEU A 168 1.73 12.28 2.43
N THR A 169 1.49 13.34 1.66
CA THR A 169 2.29 13.65 0.47
C THR A 169 3.76 13.84 0.82
N THR A 170 4.08 14.61 1.86
CA THR A 170 5.46 14.83 2.28
C THR A 170 6.11 13.54 2.77
N THR A 171 5.40 12.75 3.59
CA THR A 171 5.92 11.48 4.13
C THR A 171 6.31 10.54 3.00
N TYR A 172 5.38 10.29 2.07
CA TYR A 172 5.62 9.31 1.01
C TYR A 172 6.56 9.81 -0.09
N ALA A 173 6.65 11.12 -0.33
CA ALA A 173 7.70 11.69 -1.18
C ALA A 173 9.11 11.48 -0.60
N VAL A 174 9.27 11.58 0.72
CA VAL A 174 10.55 11.28 1.39
C VAL A 174 10.89 9.79 1.27
N VAL A 175 9.92 8.91 1.53
CA VAL A 175 10.09 7.45 1.39
C VAL A 175 10.52 7.08 -0.03
N GLN A 176 9.84 7.63 -1.05
CA GLN A 176 10.18 7.43 -2.46
C GLN A 176 11.61 7.84 -2.76
N LYS A 177 11.97 9.08 -2.39
CA LYS A 177 13.32 9.62 -2.64
C LYS A 177 14.41 8.78 -1.97
N GLN A 178 14.16 8.29 -0.75
CA GLN A 178 15.10 7.43 -0.03
C GLN A 178 15.25 6.06 -0.70
N ALA A 179 14.13 5.43 -1.08
CA ALA A 179 14.15 4.17 -1.81
C ALA A 179 14.94 4.30 -3.11
N GLU A 180 14.61 5.28 -3.95
CA GLU A 180 15.34 5.52 -5.21
C GLU A 180 16.83 5.79 -5.01
N LYS A 181 17.20 6.53 -3.95
CA LYS A 181 18.60 6.75 -3.59
C LYS A 181 19.30 5.42 -3.28
N ASP A 182 18.70 4.59 -2.42
CA ASP A 182 19.27 3.30 -2.04
C ASP A 182 19.41 2.38 -3.26
N HIS A 183 18.39 2.31 -4.11
CA HIS A 183 18.44 1.55 -5.37
C HIS A 183 19.60 2.01 -6.26
N ARG A 184 19.70 3.32 -6.53
CA ARG A 184 20.77 3.87 -7.38
C ARG A 184 22.17 3.58 -6.82
N ILE A 185 22.34 3.65 -5.50
CA ILE A 185 23.62 3.33 -4.85
C ILE A 185 23.97 1.86 -5.06
N ILE A 186 23.04 0.92 -4.83
CA ILE A 186 23.33 -0.51 -5.06
C ILE A 186 23.67 -0.77 -6.53
N MET A 187 22.88 -0.26 -7.46
CA MET A 187 23.10 -0.45 -8.90
C MET A 187 24.42 0.15 -9.39
N GLY A 188 24.88 1.24 -8.77
CA GLY A 188 26.14 1.90 -9.13
C GLY A 188 27.39 1.26 -8.52
N PHE A 189 27.30 0.66 -7.34
CA PHE A 189 28.46 0.14 -6.60
C PHE A 189 28.65 -1.37 -6.72
N CYS A 190 27.58 -2.14 -6.94
CA CYS A 190 27.68 -3.59 -7.03
C CYS A 190 27.71 -4.05 -8.49
N VAL A 191 28.91 -4.46 -8.95
CA VAL A 191 29.19 -4.87 -10.34
C VAL A 191 28.23 -5.96 -10.85
N GLU A 192 27.77 -6.86 -9.98
CA GLU A 192 26.78 -7.90 -10.31
C GLU A 192 25.40 -7.34 -10.71
N HIS A 193 25.09 -6.11 -10.29
CA HIS A 193 23.84 -5.40 -10.57
C HIS A 193 24.03 -4.19 -11.47
N ALA A 194 25.27 -3.73 -11.68
CA ALA A 194 25.58 -2.70 -12.65
C ALA A 194 25.38 -3.29 -14.05
N ALA A 195 24.30 -2.89 -14.73
CA ALA A 195 24.08 -3.25 -16.12
C ALA A 195 25.33 -2.92 -16.94
N GLU A 196 25.76 -3.86 -17.79
CA GLU A 196 26.73 -3.58 -18.85
C GLU A 196 26.25 -2.35 -19.62
N VAL A 197 26.95 -1.23 -19.45
CA VAL A 197 26.74 -0.06 -20.29
C VAL A 197 27.44 -0.38 -21.61
N VAL A 198 26.69 -0.94 -22.56
CA VAL A 198 27.14 -1.06 -23.94
C VAL A 198 26.97 0.31 -24.59
N VAL A 199 28.09 0.98 -24.84
CA VAL A 199 28.15 2.15 -25.74
C VAL A 199 28.80 1.66 -27.02
N ASP A 200 28.10 1.78 -28.15
CA ASP A 200 28.61 1.51 -29.50
C ASP A 200 29.29 0.15 -29.73
N GLY A 201 28.75 -0.92 -29.14
CA GLY A 201 29.23 -2.29 -29.40
C GLY A 201 30.55 -2.65 -28.71
N GLU A 202 31.07 -1.78 -27.85
CA GLU A 202 32.20 -2.08 -26.98
C GLU A 202 31.75 -2.13 -25.52
N THR A 203 32.00 -3.26 -24.86
CA THR A 203 31.77 -3.44 -23.43
C THR A 203 32.85 -2.69 -22.65
N ILE A 204 32.54 -1.50 -22.12
CA ILE A 204 33.44 -0.77 -21.24
C ILE A 204 33.24 -1.29 -19.81
N THR A 205 34.17 -2.11 -19.33
CA THR A 205 34.25 -2.44 -17.90
C THR A 205 34.92 -1.29 -17.17
N ASN A 206 34.13 -0.45 -16.50
CA ASN A 206 34.68 0.49 -15.51
C ASN A 206 35.11 -0.31 -14.27
N ARG A 207 36.34 -0.84 -14.32
CA ARG A 207 37.04 -1.32 -13.12
C ARG A 207 37.54 -0.10 -12.35
N PRO A 208 37.09 0.13 -11.10
CA PRO A 208 37.71 1.13 -10.26
C PRO A 208 39.03 0.54 -9.75
N GLY A 209 40.17 1.03 -10.26
CA GLY A 209 41.48 0.62 -9.73
C GLY A 209 42.74 0.77 -10.59
N GLU A 210 42.74 1.45 -11.74
CA GLU A 210 43.98 1.65 -12.52
C GLU A 210 44.27 3.13 -12.82
N ASP A 211 44.21 3.97 -11.79
CA ASP A 211 44.99 5.22 -11.79
C ASP A 211 46.42 4.88 -11.34
N GLY A 212 47.22 4.36 -12.27
CA GLY A 212 48.61 4.05 -11.95
C GLY A 212 49.36 3.23 -13.00
N GLN A 213 49.60 3.81 -14.18
CA GLN A 213 50.96 3.94 -14.72
C GLN A 213 50.92 4.62 -16.09
N ALA A 214 51.40 5.86 -16.09
CA ALA A 214 51.82 6.53 -17.29
C ALA A 214 53.00 5.77 -17.93
N GLY A 215 52.88 5.51 -19.23
CA GLY A 215 53.98 5.52 -20.19
C GLY A 215 54.99 4.39 -20.12
N GLN A 216 54.96 3.52 -21.12
CA GLN A 216 56.19 3.06 -21.77
C GLN A 216 55.93 2.76 -23.26
N GLN A 217 56.55 3.59 -24.10
CA GLN A 217 56.80 3.34 -25.51
C GLN A 217 57.90 2.28 -25.70
N SER A 218 58.01 1.81 -26.95
CA SER A 218 59.04 0.97 -27.60
C SER A 218 58.69 -0.53 -27.67
N SER A 219 58.77 -1.22 -28.82
CA SER A 219 59.34 -0.91 -30.14
C SER A 219 58.47 -1.47 -31.28
#